data_AF-A0A7J8AW55-F1
#
_entry.id   AF-A0A7J8AW55-F1
#
_cell.length_a   1.000
_cell.length_b   1.000
_cell.length_c   1.000
_cell.angle_alpha   90.00
_cell.angle_beta   90.00
_cell.angle_gamma   90.00
#
_symmetry.space_group_name_H-M   'P 1'
#
loop_
_entity.id
_entity.type
_entity.pdbx_description
1 polymer ?
#
loop_
_entity_poly.entity_id
_entity_poly.type
_entity_poly.pdbx_seq_one_letter_code
_entity_poly.pdbx_strand_id
1 'polypeptide(L)'
;MDVYEIVDCAALDVVLHSVHHVTRARFKGEADLPPSTRIERGETCVRITFCPTLQDQSAFSSSGIMADFVVQYDVVMEDIIGDVQIYDGYFIHYFAPRGLPPVEKNVVFVIDVSGSMFGTKMKQVNKDLGDLS
;
A
#
# COMPACT_ATOMS: atom_id res chain seq x y z
N MET A 1 -0.64 -3.65 -3.94
CA MET A 1 -1.20 -3.05 -2.72
C MET A 1 -2.56 -3.67 -2.57
N ASP A 2 -2.72 -4.50 -1.54
CA ASP A 2 -3.98 -5.19 -1.30
C ASP A 2 -4.65 -4.55 -0.08
N VAL A 3 -5.95 -4.27 -0.23
CA VAL A 3 -6.77 -3.61 0.78
C VAL A 3 -7.93 -4.54 1.09
N TYR A 4 -8.10 -4.85 2.38
CA TYR A 4 -9.19 -5.67 2.87
C TYR A 4 -10.01 -4.89 3.90
N GLU A 5 -11.32 -4.92 3.76
CA GLU A 5 -12.26 -4.33 4.71
C GLU A 5 -12.49 -5.32 5.86
N ILE A 6 -12.24 -4.88 7.10
CA ILE A 6 -12.58 -5.68 8.28
C ILE A 6 -13.96 -5.25 8.78
N VAL A 7 -14.91 -6.18 8.71
CA VAL A 7 -16.25 -6.03 9.30
C VAL A 7 -16.44 -7.17 10.30
N ASP A 8 -16.41 -6.84 11.59
CA ASP A 8 -16.58 -7.75 12.74
C ASP A 8 -15.44 -8.78 12.93
N CYS A 9 -15.55 -9.66 13.94
CA CYS A 9 -14.62 -10.64 14.54
C CYS A 9 -13.81 -11.57 13.60
N ALA A 10 -13.76 -11.31 12.31
CA ALA A 10 -13.06 -12.10 11.31
C ALA A 10 -11.55 -12.05 11.52
N ALA A 11 -10.96 -13.25 11.64
CA ALA A 11 -9.53 -13.43 11.41
C ALA A 11 -9.23 -13.20 9.93
N LEU A 12 -8.15 -12.47 9.65
CA LEU A 12 -7.65 -12.25 8.29
C LEU A 12 -6.34 -13.00 8.11
N ASP A 13 -6.26 -13.76 7.02
CA ASP A 13 -5.04 -14.45 6.62
C ASP A 13 -4.73 -14.06 5.17
N VAL A 14 -3.66 -13.29 4.99
CA VAL A 14 -3.19 -12.81 3.69
C VAL A 14 -1.89 -13.55 3.35
N VAL A 15 -1.91 -14.30 2.25
CA VAL A 15 -0.76 -15.05 1.75
C VAL A 15 -0.31 -14.43 0.43
N LEU A 16 0.86 -13.82 0.43
CA LEU A 16 1.52 -13.26 -0.74
C LEU A 16 2.49 -14.28 -1.30
N HIS A 17 2.28 -14.71 -2.53
CA HIS A 17 3.25 -15.49 -3.31
C HIS A 17 3.81 -14.62 -4.43
N SER A 18 5.14 -14.59 -4.54
CA SER A 18 5.86 -13.93 -5.62
C SER A 18 6.88 -14.88 -6.20
N VAL A 19 7.19 -14.74 -7.48
CA VAL A 19 8.35 -15.41 -8.07
C VAL A 19 9.68 -14.73 -7.72
N HIS A 20 9.60 -13.50 -7.23
CA HIS A 20 10.74 -12.70 -6.81
C HIS A 20 10.78 -12.57 -5.29
N HIS A 21 11.94 -12.19 -4.77
CA HIS A 21 12.08 -11.92 -3.34
C HIS A 21 11.18 -10.78 -2.88
N VAL A 22 10.41 -10.98 -1.81
CA VAL A 22 9.61 -9.92 -1.20
C VAL A 22 10.49 -9.09 -0.25
N THR A 23 10.84 -7.87 -0.64
CA THR A 23 11.78 -7.01 0.10
C THR A 23 11.15 -6.35 1.31
N ARG A 24 9.88 -5.99 1.20
CA ARG A 24 9.20 -5.19 2.21
C ARG A 24 7.76 -5.64 2.25
N ALA A 25 7.25 -5.87 3.45
CA ALA A 25 5.82 -6.03 3.72
C ALA A 25 5.55 -5.21 4.98
N ARG A 26 4.72 -4.16 4.86
CA ARG A 26 4.39 -3.21 5.92
C ARG A 26 2.89 -3.00 5.99
N PHE A 27 2.46 -2.60 7.18
CA PHE A 27 1.14 -2.08 7.44
C PHE A 27 1.11 -0.57 7.25
N LYS A 28 0.01 -0.06 6.72
CA LYS A 28 -0.23 1.39 6.65
C LYS A 28 -1.03 1.80 7.88
N GLY A 29 -0.37 2.46 8.83
CA GLY A 29 -0.90 2.83 10.15
C GLY A 29 0.24 3.22 11.07
N GLU A 30 -0.06 3.78 12.24
CA GLU A 30 0.89 4.26 13.26
C GLU A 30 2.01 3.26 13.55
N ALA A 31 3.16 3.73 14.03
CA ALA A 31 4.49 3.10 13.92
C ALA A 31 4.65 1.62 14.38
N ASP A 32 3.64 1.03 14.99
CA ASP A 32 3.60 -0.34 15.49
C ASP A 32 2.52 -1.18 14.78
N LEU A 33 2.81 -2.48 14.60
CA LEU A 33 1.84 -3.42 14.04
C LEU A 33 0.57 -3.48 14.90
N PRO A 34 -0.63 -3.63 14.31
CA PRO A 34 -1.84 -3.85 15.09
C PRO A 34 -1.65 -5.05 16.04
N PRO A 35 -2.19 -5.01 17.27
CA PRO A 35 -2.11 -6.13 18.20
C PRO A 35 -2.66 -7.40 17.54
N SER A 36 -2.12 -8.55 17.91
CA SER A 36 -2.53 -9.85 17.35
C SER A 36 -2.29 -10.01 15.84
N THR A 37 -1.37 -9.21 15.28
CA THR A 37 -0.81 -9.41 13.94
C THR A 37 0.47 -10.23 14.02
N ARG A 38 0.54 -11.30 13.23
CA ARG A 38 1.74 -12.12 13.04
C ARG A 38 2.16 -12.08 11.57
N ILE A 39 3.45 -11.90 11.34
CA ILE A 39 4.04 -11.92 9.99
C ILE A 39 5.06 -13.03 9.92
N GLU A 40 4.85 -13.98 9.02
CA GLU A 40 5.80 -15.03 8.67
C GLU A 40 6.42 -14.65 7.31
N ARG A 41 7.73 -14.36 7.31
CA ARG A 41 8.46 -13.93 6.11
C ARG A 41 9.32 -15.09 5.59
N GLY A 42 9.00 -15.57 4.40
CA GLY A 42 9.90 -16.32 3.54
C GLY A 42 10.48 -15.41 2.45
N GLU A 43 11.31 -15.99 1.59
CA GLU A 43 11.94 -15.27 0.49
C GLU A 43 10.92 -14.84 -0.56
N THR A 44 10.11 -15.77 -1.04
CA THR A 44 9.12 -15.61 -2.11
C THR A 44 7.68 -15.69 -1.61
N CYS A 45 7.50 -16.02 -0.33
CA CYS A 45 6.20 -16.17 0.30
C CYS A 45 6.16 -15.35 1.60
N VAL A 46 5.13 -14.53 1.77
CA VAL A 46 4.88 -13.82 3.03
C VAL A 46 3.46 -14.11 3.46
N ARG A 47 3.31 -14.60 4.70
CA ARG A 47 2.01 -14.82 5.32
C ARG A 47 1.79 -13.81 6.44
N ILE A 48 0.63 -13.20 6.42
CA ILE A 48 0.22 -12.19 7.38
C ILE A 48 -1.09 -12.67 7.98
N THR A 49 -1.08 -12.91 9.29
CA THR A 49 -2.24 -13.39 10.02
C THR A 49 -2.63 -12.35 11.06
N PHE A 50 -3.87 -11.93 11.04
CA PHE A 50 -4.46 -11.01 12.00
C PHE A 50 -5.64 -11.69 12.68
N CYS A 51 -5.50 -11.97 13.98
CA CYS A 51 -6.48 -12.70 14.77
C CYS A 51 -6.76 -11.95 16.08
N PRO A 52 -7.48 -10.81 16.04
CA PRO A 52 -7.70 -9.98 17.22
C PRO A 52 -8.61 -10.69 18.23
N THR A 53 -8.19 -10.72 19.49
CA THR A 53 -9.04 -11.23 20.58
C THR A 53 -10.20 -10.27 20.86
N LEU A 54 -11.26 -10.72 21.54
CA LEU A 54 -12.35 -9.82 21.98
C LEU A 54 -11.82 -8.66 22.84
N GLN A 55 -10.77 -8.92 23.64
CA GLN A 55 -10.11 -7.89 24.42
C GLN A 55 -9.42 -6.86 23.52
N ASP A 56 -8.66 -7.30 22.50
CA ASP A 56 -8.03 -6.40 21.52
C ASP A 56 -9.08 -5.57 20.80
N GLN A 57 -10.18 -6.17 20.37
CA GLN A 57 -11.27 -5.49 19.68
C GLN A 57 -11.92 -4.41 20.56
N SER A 58 -12.19 -4.75 21.83
CA SER A 58 -12.76 -3.81 22.79
C SER A 58 -11.82 -2.64 23.13
N ALA A 59 -10.51 -2.80 22.94
CA ALA A 59 -9.53 -1.74 23.12
C ALA A 59 -9.58 -0.70 22.00
N PHE A 60 -10.05 -1.06 20.80
CA PHE A 60 -10.28 -0.11 19.70
C PHE A 60 -11.64 0.58 19.82
N SER A 61 -12.72 -0.18 20.05
CA SER A 61 -14.08 0.34 20.23
C SER A 61 -14.98 -0.69 20.90
N SER A 62 -16.03 -0.22 21.58
CA SER A 62 -17.08 -1.08 22.13
C SER A 62 -17.86 -1.87 21.08
N SER A 63 -17.83 -1.43 19.81
CA SER A 63 -18.46 -2.09 18.66
C SER A 63 -17.50 -3.00 17.88
N GLY A 64 -16.28 -3.23 18.38
CA GLY A 64 -15.24 -3.98 17.69
C GLY A 64 -14.42 -3.13 16.70
N ILE A 65 -13.69 -3.79 15.80
CA ILE A 65 -12.77 -3.13 14.86
C ILE A 65 -13.50 -2.87 13.53
N MET A 66 -13.51 -1.61 13.09
CA MET A 66 -13.98 -1.20 11.77
C MET A 66 -12.90 -0.32 11.13
N ALA A 67 -12.04 -0.92 10.31
CA ALA A 67 -10.87 -0.28 9.75
C ALA A 67 -10.40 -0.99 8.46
N ASP A 68 -9.55 -0.30 7.69
CA ASP A 68 -8.87 -0.87 6.53
C ASP A 68 -7.62 -1.65 6.98
N PHE A 69 -7.51 -2.90 6.54
CA PHE A 69 -6.30 -3.70 6.69
C PHE A 69 -5.46 -3.59 5.42
N VAL A 70 -4.48 -2.67 5.43
CA VAL A 70 -3.66 -2.37 4.25
C VAL A 70 -2.31 -3.05 4.34
N VAL A 71 -2.05 -3.96 3.40
CA VAL A 71 -0.74 -4.59 3.23
C VAL A 71 -0.03 -3.95 2.04
N GLN A 72 1.10 -3.32 2.33
CA GLN A 72 2.01 -2.78 1.32
C GLN A 72 3.23 -3.67 1.21
N TYR A 73 3.43 -4.24 0.02
CA TYR A 73 4.63 -5.01 -0.27
C TYR A 73 5.34 -4.54 -1.53
N ASP A 74 6.62 -4.88 -1.62
CA ASP A 74 7.46 -4.66 -2.78
C ASP A 74 8.30 -5.91 -3.04
N VAL A 75 8.73 -6.08 -4.30
CA VAL A 75 9.50 -7.24 -4.77
C VAL A 75 10.82 -6.79 -5.37
N VAL A 76 11.87 -7.60 -5.20
CA VAL A 76 13.15 -7.37 -5.87
C VAL A 76 13.01 -7.70 -7.35
N MET A 77 13.16 -6.70 -8.21
CA MET A 77 13.37 -6.92 -9.64
C MET A 77 14.85 -6.81 -9.96
N GLU A 78 15.58 -7.93 -9.99
CA GLU A 78 17.03 -7.90 -10.25
C GLU A 78 17.37 -7.21 -11.58
N ASP A 79 16.52 -7.41 -12.60
CA ASP A 79 16.70 -6.81 -13.91
C ASP A 79 16.31 -5.33 -13.96
N ILE A 80 17.18 -4.55 -14.61
CA ILE A 80 17.09 -3.09 -14.72
C ILE A 80 15.99 -2.66 -15.70
N ILE A 81 15.46 -3.59 -16.50
CA ILE A 81 14.50 -3.31 -17.59
C ILE A 81 13.12 -3.94 -17.29
N GLY A 82 13.04 -4.89 -16.36
CA GLY A 82 11.82 -5.66 -16.09
C GLY A 82 12.04 -7.17 -16.15
N ASP A 83 10.98 -7.95 -15.93
CA ASP A 83 11.00 -9.43 -15.95
C ASP A 83 9.84 -9.99 -16.81
N VAL A 84 10.06 -11.13 -17.46
CA VAL A 84 9.04 -11.83 -18.26
C VAL A 84 8.83 -13.23 -17.71
N GLN A 85 7.61 -13.48 -17.22
CA GLN A 85 7.18 -14.79 -16.74
C GLN A 85 6.31 -15.48 -17.79
N ILE A 86 6.52 -16.78 -17.96
CA ILE A 86 5.76 -17.61 -18.90
C ILE A 86 5.10 -18.75 -18.14
N TYR A 87 3.80 -18.91 -18.29
CA TYR A 87 3.02 -20.00 -17.71
C TYR A 87 1.94 -20.46 -18.68
N ASP A 88 1.94 -21.76 -19.02
CA ASP A 88 0.97 -22.41 -19.90
C ASP A 88 0.73 -21.69 -21.25
N GLY A 89 1.82 -21.21 -21.86
CA GLY A 89 1.76 -20.48 -23.14
C GLY A 89 1.30 -19.02 -23.04
N TYR A 90 0.98 -18.53 -21.85
CA TYR A 90 0.73 -17.12 -21.55
C TYR A 90 1.97 -16.47 -20.96
N PHE A 91 2.12 -15.16 -21.14
CA PHE A 91 3.21 -14.41 -20.53
C PHE A 91 2.72 -13.17 -19.79
N ILE A 92 3.44 -12.80 -18.74
CA ILE A 92 3.30 -11.54 -18.02
C ILE A 92 4.64 -10.82 -18.11
N HIS A 93 4.63 -9.57 -18.56
CA HIS A 93 5.81 -8.72 -18.64
C HIS A 93 5.71 -7.61 -17.59
N TYR A 94 6.55 -7.71 -16.57
CA TYR A 94 6.68 -6.71 -15.53
C TYR A 94 7.71 -5.67 -15.96
N PHE A 95 7.27 -4.47 -16.34
CA PHE A 95 8.17 -3.40 -16.78
C PHE A 95 8.27 -2.31 -15.70
N ALA A 96 9.35 -2.32 -14.93
CA ALA A 96 9.64 -1.32 -13.90
C ALA A 96 11.14 -0.98 -13.89
N PRO A 97 11.67 -0.33 -14.94
CA PRO A 97 13.08 -0.07 -15.05
C PRO A 97 13.59 0.83 -13.91
N ARG A 98 14.71 0.43 -13.31
CA ARG A 98 15.32 1.11 -12.16
C ARG A 98 16.59 1.85 -12.58
N GLY A 99 16.96 2.91 -11.86
CA GLY A 99 18.21 3.62 -12.11
C GLY A 99 18.27 4.46 -13.38
N LEU A 100 17.14 4.68 -14.06
CA LEU A 100 17.06 5.69 -15.11
C LEU A 100 17.20 7.09 -14.49
N PRO A 101 17.99 8.00 -15.10
CA PRO A 101 18.08 9.36 -14.61
C PRO A 101 16.69 10.02 -14.67
N PRO A 102 16.32 10.86 -13.67
CA PRO A 102 15.11 11.65 -13.76
C PRO A 102 15.10 12.45 -15.06
N VAL A 103 14.07 12.25 -15.87
CA VAL A 103 13.87 13.04 -17.09
C VAL A 103 13.30 14.38 -16.66
N GLU A 104 13.92 15.47 -17.12
CA GLU A 104 13.39 16.81 -16.91
C GLU A 104 11.99 16.90 -17.53
N LYS A 105 11.01 17.34 -16.73
CA LYS A 105 9.63 17.50 -17.15
C LYS A 105 9.21 18.94 -16.89
N ASN A 106 8.61 19.57 -17.90
CA ASN A 106 7.91 20.83 -17.72
C ASN A 106 6.50 20.52 -17.22
N VAL A 107 6.20 20.90 -15.99
CA VAL A 107 4.89 20.70 -15.36
C VAL A 107 4.20 22.05 -15.24
N VAL A 108 2.97 22.15 -15.77
CA VAL A 108 2.14 23.34 -15.68
C VAL A 108 0.88 23.01 -14.88
N PHE A 109 0.63 23.77 -13.82
CA PHE A 109 -0.59 23.65 -13.02
C PHE A 109 -1.63 24.66 -13.52
N VAL A 110 -2.80 24.17 -13.92
CA VAL A 110 -3.96 25.00 -14.25
C VAL A 110 -5.00 24.82 -13.15
N ILE A 111 -5.27 25.88 -12.41
CA ILE A 111 -6.09 25.83 -11.20
C ILE A 111 -7.38 26.60 -11.45
N ASP A 112 -8.52 25.96 -11.16
CA ASP A 112 -9.80 26.66 -11.14
C ASP A 112 -9.83 27.68 -9.98
N VAL A 113 -10.19 28.92 -10.30
CA VAL A 113 -10.34 30.03 -9.34
C VAL A 113 -11.79 30.50 -9.23
N SER A 114 -12.75 29.68 -9.69
CA SER A 114 -14.17 29.96 -9.58
C SER A 114 -14.61 30.13 -8.11
N GLY A 115 -15.77 30.78 -7.91
CA GLY A 115 -16.32 30.96 -6.55
C GLY A 115 -16.55 29.65 -5.79
N SER A 116 -16.70 28.52 -6.48
CA SER A 116 -16.89 27.21 -5.85
C SER A 116 -15.65 26.68 -5.12
N MET A 117 -14.49 27.28 -5.42
CA MET A 117 -13.21 26.96 -4.80
C MET A 117 -12.98 27.72 -3.50
N PHE A 118 -13.83 28.71 -3.19
CA PHE A 118 -13.72 29.51 -1.99
C PHE A 118 -13.69 28.66 -0.71
N GLY A 119 -12.86 29.06 0.27
CA GLY A 119 -12.72 28.38 1.55
C GLY A 119 -11.70 27.24 1.52
N THR A 120 -12.10 26.06 2.01
CA THR A 120 -11.17 24.96 2.28
C THR A 120 -10.48 24.43 1.03
N LYS A 121 -11.16 24.42 -0.13
CA LYS A 121 -10.60 23.91 -1.39
C LYS A 121 -9.38 24.71 -1.83
N MET A 122 -9.50 26.04 -1.94
CA MET A 122 -8.35 26.89 -2.27
C MET A 122 -7.24 26.83 -1.23
N LYS A 123 -7.57 26.72 0.07
CA LYS A 123 -6.54 26.58 1.12
C LYS A 123 -5.73 25.29 0.96
N GLN A 124 -6.38 24.18 0.64
CA GLN A 124 -5.70 22.90 0.43
C GLN A 124 -4.82 22.95 -0.83
N VAL A 125 -5.33 23.49 -1.94
CA VAL A 125 -4.55 23.64 -3.18
C VAL A 125 -3.30 24.50 -2.97
N ASN A 126 -3.42 25.63 -2.25
CA ASN A 126 -2.27 26.49 -1.96
C ASN A 126 -1.23 25.80 -1.07
N LYS A 127 -1.68 25.00 -0.10
CA LYS A 127 -0.78 24.22 0.76
C LYS A 127 -0.02 23.19 -0.08
N ASP A 128 -0.73 22.37 -0.85
CA ASP A 128 -0.13 21.28 -1.62
C ASP A 128 0.87 21.82 -2.66
N LEU A 129 0.55 22.93 -3.33
CA LEU A 129 1.46 23.58 -4.26
C LEU A 129 2.69 24.21 -3.59
N GLY A 130 2.56 24.66 -2.34
CA GLY A 130 3.70 25.12 -1.55
C GLY A 130 4.63 23.97 -1.15
N ASP A 131 4.08 22.77 -0.91
CA ASP A 131 4.87 21.57 -0.59
C ASP A 131 5.57 20.96 -1.83
N LEU A 132 5.23 21.44 -3.03
CA LEU A 132 5.80 21.01 -4.32
C LEU A 132 7.03 21.84 -4.77
N SER A 133 7.28 23.00 -4.14
CA SER A 133 8.38 23.93 -4.45
C SER A 133 9.54 23.83 -3.47
#